data_AF-A0AA43RIV3-F1
#
_entry.id   AF-A0AA43RIV3-F1
#
_cell.length_a   1.000
_cell.length_b   1.000
_cell.length_c   1.000
_cell.angle_alpha   90.00
_cell.angle_beta   90.00
_cell.angle_gamma   90.00
#
_symmetry.space_group_name_H-M   'P 1'
#
loop_
_entity.id
_entity.type
_entity.pdbx_description
1 polymer ?
#
loop_
_entity_poly.entity_id
_entity_poly.type
_entity_poly.pdbx_seq_one_letter_code
_entity_poly.pdbx_strand_id
1 'polypeptide(L)'
;MRGLRLKEVAELSKSWCMEEASIGVAALNAWFNRKEMIESLGGCVICKTALPDGKRNQNGKKDAFQTWEPVIKAAPTRQKVVAVGHFPHIEDIEEYAELTVLERRCRDAIDTPDPGCEFELPNADFAFITGLTLVNKTYPRLTELVNAGKKTTSIMVGPTVIMSDLLLKDGHTELAGRIVADIEKAKFAVRADARQTFGEAFAMARLKKQD
;
A
#
# COMPACT_ATOMS: atom_id res chain seq x y z
N MET A 1 17.03 20.73 -0.41
CA MET A 1 15.74 20.85 0.33
C MET A 1 15.90 21.09 1.85
N ARG A 2 17.09 21.04 2.45
CA ARG A 2 17.26 21.35 3.89
C ARG A 2 16.81 22.79 4.19
N GLY A 3 16.09 22.99 5.29
CA GLY A 3 15.62 24.31 5.74
C GLY A 3 14.28 24.76 5.16
N LEU A 4 13.72 24.04 4.18
CA LEU A 4 12.38 24.31 3.65
C LEU A 4 11.30 23.78 4.60
N ARG A 5 10.11 24.38 4.55
CA ARG A 5 8.94 23.85 5.29
C ARG A 5 8.52 22.53 4.66
N LEU A 6 8.10 21.58 5.49
CA LEU A 6 7.70 20.25 5.01
C LEU A 6 6.57 20.32 3.95
N LYS A 7 5.64 21.27 4.13
CA LYS A 7 4.57 21.56 3.16
C LYS A 7 5.10 22.00 1.80
N GLU A 8 6.17 22.80 1.75
CA GLU A 8 6.79 23.26 0.50
C GLU A 8 7.46 22.09 -0.23
N VAL A 9 8.11 21.20 0.51
CA VAL A 9 8.69 19.97 -0.08
C VAL A 9 7.58 19.05 -0.59
N ALA A 10 6.46 18.96 0.12
CA ALA A 10 5.31 18.15 -0.30
C ALA A 10 4.69 18.61 -1.63
N GLU A 11 4.82 19.88 -2.03
CA GLU A 11 4.34 20.35 -3.35
C GLU A 11 5.05 19.63 -4.52
N LEU A 12 6.27 19.12 -4.32
CA LEU A 12 6.97 18.30 -5.33
C LEU A 12 6.21 17.03 -5.70
N SER A 13 5.26 16.57 -4.85
CA SER A 13 4.40 15.42 -5.15
C SER A 13 3.57 15.61 -6.42
N LYS A 14 3.41 16.85 -6.90
CA LYS A 14 2.70 17.19 -8.13
C LYS A 14 3.61 17.23 -9.37
N SER A 15 4.93 17.12 -9.19
CA SER A 15 5.89 17.12 -10.30
C SER A 15 5.68 15.93 -11.23
N TRP A 16 5.92 16.14 -12.52
CA TRP A 16 5.98 15.09 -13.54
C TRP A 16 7.35 14.37 -13.56
N CYS A 17 8.37 14.91 -12.89
CA CYS A 17 9.61 14.18 -12.60
C CYS A 17 9.36 13.21 -11.43
N MET A 18 9.54 11.92 -11.69
CA MET A 18 9.18 10.86 -10.74
C MET A 18 10.07 10.87 -9.50
N GLU A 19 11.33 11.29 -9.65
CA GLU A 19 12.28 11.47 -8.57
C GLU A 19 11.83 12.59 -7.62
N GLU A 20 11.43 13.74 -8.15
CA GLU A 20 10.87 14.85 -7.36
C GLU A 20 9.55 14.47 -6.71
N ALA A 21 8.66 13.83 -7.46
CA ALA A 21 7.38 13.35 -6.95
C ALA A 21 7.55 12.37 -5.79
N SER A 22 8.53 11.47 -5.89
CA SER A 22 8.88 10.53 -4.82
C SER A 22 9.30 11.27 -3.55
N ILE A 23 10.11 12.33 -3.68
CA ILE A 23 10.52 13.15 -2.53
C ILE A 23 9.32 13.91 -1.92
N GLY A 24 8.44 14.45 -2.75
CA GLY A 24 7.22 15.11 -2.27
C GLY A 24 6.28 14.17 -1.53
N VAL A 25 6.07 12.96 -2.05
CA VAL A 25 5.28 11.92 -1.36
C VAL A 25 5.96 11.46 -0.06
N ALA A 26 7.30 11.36 -0.04
CA ALA A 26 8.04 11.10 1.19
C ALA A 26 7.85 12.21 2.24
N ALA A 27 7.78 13.48 1.82
CA ALA A 27 7.48 14.59 2.71
C ALA A 27 6.05 14.53 3.27
N LEU A 28 5.07 14.11 2.47
CA LEU A 28 3.71 13.83 2.96
C LEU A 28 3.72 12.70 4.00
N ASN A 29 4.39 11.58 3.71
CA ASN A 29 4.53 10.45 4.65
C ASN A 29 5.23 10.86 5.95
N ALA A 30 6.22 11.76 5.90
CA ALA A 30 6.88 12.25 7.12
C ALA A 30 5.92 12.98 8.08
N TRP A 31 4.83 13.55 7.57
CA TRP A 31 3.79 14.17 8.39
C TRP A 31 2.68 13.19 8.80
N PHE A 32 2.08 12.51 7.83
CA PHE A 32 0.90 11.67 8.03
C PHE A 32 1.21 10.32 8.67
N ASN A 33 2.37 9.72 8.36
CA ASN A 33 2.72 8.37 8.82
C ASN A 33 3.46 8.43 10.16
N ARG A 34 2.90 9.20 11.09
CA ARG A 34 3.31 9.26 12.49
C ARG A 34 2.34 8.48 13.34
N LYS A 35 2.83 7.84 14.39
CA LYS A 35 2.02 7.00 15.28
C LYS A 35 0.82 7.77 15.82
N GLU A 36 1.05 8.99 16.30
CA GLU A 36 0.03 9.84 16.91
C GLU A 36 -1.07 10.23 15.92
N MET A 37 -0.70 10.52 14.67
CA MET A 37 -1.65 10.84 13.61
C MET A 37 -2.54 9.65 13.26
N ILE A 38 -1.93 8.47 13.08
CA ILE A 38 -2.65 7.24 12.74
C ILE A 38 -3.61 6.85 13.89
N GLU A 39 -3.12 6.88 15.14
CA GLU A 39 -3.92 6.54 16.31
C GLU A 39 -5.07 7.54 16.54
N SER A 40 -4.85 8.84 16.27
CA SER A 40 -5.92 9.84 16.34
C SER A 40 -7.07 9.62 15.35
N LEU A 41 -6.81 8.87 14.27
CA LEU A 41 -7.83 8.47 13.29
C LEU A 41 -8.42 7.08 13.59
N GLY A 42 -8.10 6.49 14.75
CA GLY A 42 -8.52 5.14 15.14
C GLY A 42 -7.74 4.03 14.43
N GLY A 43 -6.64 4.35 13.74
CA GLY A 43 -5.73 3.38 13.16
C GLY A 43 -4.84 2.72 14.21
N CYS A 44 -4.14 1.67 13.80
CA CYS A 44 -3.21 0.96 14.67
C CYS A 44 -1.81 0.88 14.06
N VAL A 45 -0.81 0.96 14.94
CA VAL A 45 0.58 0.71 14.61
C VAL A 45 0.98 -0.62 15.22
N ILE A 46 1.37 -1.56 14.36
CA ILE A 46 1.84 -2.88 14.75
C ILE A 46 3.36 -2.80 14.90
N CYS A 47 3.79 -2.40 16.09
CA CYS A 47 5.21 -2.33 16.45
C CYS A 47 5.80 -3.75 16.52
N LYS A 48 7.01 -3.93 15.98
CA LYS A 48 7.79 -5.15 16.21
C LYS A 48 8.14 -5.26 17.69
N THR A 49 7.71 -6.32 18.36
CA THR A 49 8.58 -7.00 19.32
C THR A 49 9.44 -7.97 18.51
N ALA A 50 10.77 -7.84 18.59
CA ALA A 50 11.66 -8.80 17.94
C ALA A 50 11.40 -10.19 18.54
N LEU A 51 11.06 -11.17 17.70
CA LEU A 51 11.23 -12.57 18.09
C LEU A 51 12.71 -12.92 17.85
N PRO A 52 13.35 -13.71 18.73
CA PRO A 52 14.82 -13.78 18.79
C PRO A 52 15.51 -14.41 17.57
N ASP A 53 14.80 -15.14 16.69
CA ASP A 53 15.46 -16.21 15.91
C ASP A 53 15.36 -16.12 14.39
N GLY A 54 15.04 -14.97 13.79
CA GLY A 54 15.20 -14.76 12.32
C GLY A 54 14.42 -15.72 11.38
N LYS A 55 13.61 -16.64 11.91
CA LYS A 55 12.76 -17.54 11.11
C LYS A 55 11.54 -16.77 10.58
N ARG A 56 11.12 -17.06 9.34
CA ARG A 56 9.83 -16.63 8.80
C ARG A 56 8.74 -16.99 9.82
N ASN A 57 7.97 -16.01 10.28
CA ASN A 57 6.89 -16.26 11.22
C ASN A 57 5.81 -17.07 10.50
N GLN A 58 5.72 -18.36 10.82
CA GLN A 58 4.64 -19.22 10.36
C GLN A 58 3.33 -18.95 11.13
N ASN A 59 3.33 -18.07 12.15
CA ASN A 59 2.16 -17.76 13.00
C ASN A 59 2.18 -16.33 13.60
N GLY A 60 1.95 -15.26 12.82
CA GLY A 60 1.61 -13.96 13.46
C GLY A 60 1.97 -12.66 12.74
N LYS A 61 2.36 -12.68 11.47
CA LYS A 61 2.46 -11.48 10.65
C LYS A 61 1.39 -11.63 9.59
N LYS A 62 0.32 -10.82 9.63
CA LYS A 62 -0.63 -10.74 8.53
C LYS A 62 -0.32 -9.47 7.75
N ASP A 63 0.24 -9.60 6.56
CA ASP A 63 0.22 -8.50 5.61
C ASP A 63 -1.24 -8.16 5.21
N ALA A 64 -1.43 -7.17 4.35
CA ALA A 64 -2.75 -6.77 3.91
C ALA A 64 -3.52 -7.96 3.32
N PHE A 65 -2.87 -8.77 2.49
CA PHE A 65 -3.46 -9.92 1.81
C PHE A 65 -3.92 -10.98 2.80
N GLN A 66 -3.06 -11.38 3.75
CA GLN A 66 -3.41 -12.36 4.80
C GLN A 66 -4.49 -11.87 5.76
N THR A 67 -4.67 -10.54 5.88
CA THR A 67 -5.81 -10.02 6.65
C THR A 67 -7.12 -10.19 5.90
N TRP A 68 -7.13 -9.96 4.60
CA TRP A 68 -8.35 -10.02 3.79
C TRP A 68 -8.65 -11.42 3.27
N GLU A 69 -7.68 -12.33 3.26
CA GLU A 69 -7.82 -13.73 2.84
C GLU A 69 -9.02 -14.44 3.49
N PRO A 70 -9.24 -14.41 4.83
CA PRO A 70 -10.41 -15.08 5.42
C PRO A 70 -11.74 -14.49 4.94
N VAL A 71 -11.79 -13.19 4.65
CA VAL A 71 -12.99 -12.51 4.15
C VAL A 71 -13.25 -12.93 2.70
N ILE A 72 -12.21 -12.98 1.88
CA ILE A 72 -12.28 -13.42 0.48
C ILE A 72 -12.72 -14.89 0.41
N LYS A 73 -12.13 -15.77 1.23
CA LYS A 73 -12.47 -17.21 1.30
C LYS A 73 -13.88 -17.48 1.82
N ALA A 74 -14.41 -16.63 2.70
CA ALA A 74 -15.75 -16.77 3.26
C ALA A 74 -16.86 -16.27 2.31
N ALA A 75 -16.52 -15.62 1.20
CA ALA A 75 -17.50 -15.13 0.25
C ALA A 75 -18.26 -16.29 -0.42
N PRO A 76 -19.55 -16.11 -0.72
CA PRO A 76 -20.40 -17.19 -1.26
C PRO A 76 -20.00 -17.63 -2.67
N THR A 77 -19.28 -16.79 -3.40
CA THR A 77 -18.75 -17.06 -4.74
C THR A 77 -17.26 -16.79 -4.77
N ARG A 78 -16.55 -17.37 -5.74
CA ARG A 78 -15.16 -17.01 -5.98
C ARG A 78 -15.08 -15.53 -6.34
N GLN A 79 -14.20 -14.80 -5.65
CA GLN A 79 -14.10 -13.35 -5.74
C GLN A 79 -13.09 -12.95 -6.81
N LYS A 80 -13.33 -11.80 -7.45
CA LYS A 80 -12.38 -11.16 -8.36
C LYS A 80 -11.45 -10.23 -7.59
N VAL A 81 -10.17 -10.56 -7.57
CA VAL A 81 -9.11 -9.81 -6.88
C VAL A 81 -8.21 -9.17 -7.93
N VAL A 82 -8.16 -7.83 -7.93
CA VAL A 82 -7.27 -7.08 -8.81
C VAL A 82 -6.16 -6.44 -7.99
N ALA A 83 -4.91 -6.76 -8.29
CA ALA A 83 -3.73 -6.14 -7.67
C ALA A 83 -3.11 -5.15 -8.65
N VAL A 84 -2.91 -3.90 -8.25
CA VAL A 84 -2.13 -2.91 -9.01
C VAL A 84 -0.72 -2.83 -8.43
N GLY A 85 0.23 -3.37 -9.18
CA GLY A 85 1.63 -3.53 -8.79
C GLY A 85 1.96 -4.94 -8.29
N HIS A 86 3.25 -5.29 -8.39
CA HIS A 86 3.77 -6.56 -7.88
C HIS A 86 3.94 -6.57 -6.36
N PHE A 87 3.41 -7.60 -5.70
CA PHE A 87 3.59 -7.86 -4.28
C PHE A 87 4.23 -9.23 -4.06
N PRO A 88 5.03 -9.43 -3.01
CA PRO A 88 5.60 -10.74 -2.71
C PRO A 88 4.49 -11.77 -2.48
N HIS A 89 4.60 -12.95 -3.11
CA HIS A 89 3.68 -14.07 -2.92
C HIS A 89 2.23 -13.76 -3.31
N ILE A 90 2.02 -12.86 -4.28
CA ILE A 90 0.69 -12.48 -4.76
C ILE A 90 -0.01 -13.65 -5.48
N GLU A 91 0.76 -14.53 -6.11
CA GLU A 91 0.31 -15.72 -6.83
C GLU A 91 -0.48 -16.69 -5.94
N ASP A 92 -0.19 -16.74 -4.64
CA ASP A 92 -0.90 -17.60 -3.67
C ASP A 92 -2.41 -17.28 -3.60
N ILE A 93 -2.83 -16.08 -4.06
CA ILE A 93 -4.24 -15.69 -4.14
C ILE A 93 -5.02 -16.53 -5.15
N GLU A 94 -4.37 -17.04 -6.20
CA GLU A 94 -4.99 -17.90 -7.21
C GLU A 94 -5.52 -19.21 -6.62
N GLU A 95 -5.10 -19.61 -5.42
CA GLU A 95 -5.68 -20.77 -4.74
C GLU A 95 -7.16 -20.54 -4.38
N TYR A 96 -7.55 -19.30 -4.07
CA TYR A 96 -8.86 -19.00 -3.46
C TYR A 96 -9.65 -17.86 -4.13
N ALA A 97 -9.08 -17.15 -5.10
CA ALA A 97 -9.75 -16.09 -5.84
C ALA A 97 -9.33 -16.06 -7.32
N GLU A 98 -10.10 -15.35 -8.15
CA GLU A 98 -9.68 -14.99 -9.51
C GLU A 98 -8.76 -13.78 -9.42
N LEU A 99 -7.45 -13.99 -9.59
CA LEU A 99 -6.44 -12.94 -9.49
C LEU A 99 -6.18 -12.29 -10.85
N THR A 100 -6.03 -10.97 -10.86
CA THR A 100 -5.41 -10.24 -11.97
C THR A 100 -4.38 -9.27 -11.42
N VAL A 101 -3.13 -9.38 -11.88
CA VAL A 101 -2.04 -8.49 -11.48
C VAL A 101 -1.81 -7.47 -12.60
N LEU A 102 -2.16 -6.21 -12.35
CA LEU A 102 -1.91 -5.10 -13.25
C LEU A 102 -0.52 -4.54 -13.01
N GLU A 103 0.36 -4.66 -14.00
CA GLU A 103 1.72 -4.13 -13.93
C GLU A 103 2.17 -3.41 -15.20
N ARG A 104 2.95 -2.35 -15.00
CA ARG A 104 3.52 -1.55 -16.11
C ARG A 104 4.69 -2.26 -16.75
N ARG A 105 5.45 -3.02 -15.96
CA ARG A 105 6.52 -3.87 -16.45
C ARG A 105 6.15 -5.32 -16.17
N CYS A 106 5.36 -5.91 -17.06
CA CYS A 106 5.03 -7.33 -17.01
C CYS A 106 6.32 -8.15 -17.05
N ARG A 107 6.48 -9.05 -16.09
CA ARG A 107 7.62 -9.96 -15.92
C ARG A 107 7.16 -11.40 -15.78
N ASP A 108 5.97 -11.61 -15.23
CA ASP A 108 5.41 -12.92 -14.94
C ASP A 108 4.20 -13.20 -15.83
N ALA A 109 3.87 -14.47 -16.03
CA ALA A 109 2.77 -14.88 -16.90
C ALA A 109 1.39 -14.43 -16.39
N ILE A 110 1.27 -14.18 -15.09
CA ILE A 110 0.05 -13.67 -14.43
C ILE A 110 -0.14 -12.15 -14.61
N ASP A 111 0.86 -11.47 -15.18
CA ASP A 111 0.82 -10.02 -15.34
C ASP A 111 -0.05 -9.60 -16.52
N THR A 112 -0.95 -8.67 -16.24
CA THR A 112 -1.71 -7.91 -17.22
C THR A 112 -1.10 -6.51 -17.34
N PRO A 113 -0.87 -5.99 -18.56
CA PRO A 113 -0.37 -4.64 -18.76
C PRO A 113 -1.25 -3.58 -18.09
N ASP A 114 -0.66 -2.48 -17.61
CA ASP A 114 -1.40 -1.45 -16.86
C ASP A 114 -2.61 -0.81 -17.56
N PRO A 115 -2.73 -0.72 -18.91
CA PRO A 115 -3.98 -0.30 -19.56
C PRO A 115 -5.17 -1.25 -19.31
N GLY A 116 -4.92 -2.50 -18.91
CA GLY A 116 -5.97 -3.45 -18.52
C GLY A 116 -6.82 -2.97 -17.34
N CYS A 117 -6.34 -1.97 -16.57
CA CYS A 117 -7.07 -1.41 -15.44
C CYS A 117 -8.49 -0.93 -15.78
N GLU A 118 -8.69 -0.42 -17.00
CA GLU A 118 -9.99 0.07 -17.50
C GLU A 118 -11.05 -1.05 -17.58
N PHE A 119 -10.61 -2.30 -17.74
CA PHE A 119 -11.48 -3.47 -17.89
C PHE A 119 -11.61 -4.23 -16.57
N GLU A 120 -10.53 -4.31 -15.79
CA GLU A 120 -10.47 -5.16 -14.61
C GLU A 120 -11.00 -4.47 -13.35
N LEU A 121 -10.60 -3.21 -13.09
CA LEU A 121 -10.95 -2.53 -11.84
C LEU A 121 -12.46 -2.31 -11.64
N PRO A 122 -13.25 -1.94 -12.65
CA PRO A 122 -14.71 -1.79 -12.46
C PRO A 122 -15.42 -3.10 -12.08
N ASN A 123 -14.77 -4.24 -12.32
CA ASN A 123 -15.31 -5.57 -12.09
C ASN A 123 -14.70 -6.27 -10.85
N ALA A 124 -13.81 -5.60 -10.12
CA ALA A 124 -13.16 -6.15 -8.93
C ALA A 124 -14.14 -6.28 -7.76
N ASP A 125 -14.04 -7.36 -6.99
CA ASP A 125 -14.63 -7.45 -5.64
C ASP A 125 -13.65 -6.88 -4.61
N PHE A 126 -12.36 -7.13 -4.81
CA PHE A 126 -11.25 -6.62 -4.01
C PHE A 126 -10.20 -5.99 -4.91
N ALA A 127 -9.73 -4.80 -4.54
CA ALA A 127 -8.65 -4.11 -5.23
C ALA A 127 -7.50 -3.81 -4.27
N PHE A 128 -6.31 -4.35 -4.53
CA PHE A 128 -5.09 -4.06 -3.77
C PHE A 128 -4.21 -3.12 -4.57
N ILE A 129 -4.06 -1.87 -4.14
CA ILE A 129 -3.43 -0.81 -4.93
C ILE A 129 -2.15 -0.35 -4.26
N THR A 130 -1.01 -0.44 -4.97
CA THR A 130 0.26 0.05 -4.44
C THR A 130 0.23 1.56 -4.15
N GLY A 131 0.86 1.98 -3.05
CA GLY A 131 1.06 3.41 -2.75
C GLY A 131 1.90 4.16 -3.80
N LEU A 132 2.65 3.45 -4.67
CA LEU A 132 3.42 4.06 -5.75
C LEU A 132 2.55 4.77 -6.81
N THR A 133 1.24 4.47 -6.85
CA THR A 133 0.27 5.16 -7.71
C THR A 133 0.18 6.67 -7.44
N LEU A 134 0.48 7.09 -6.20
CA LEU A 134 0.56 8.51 -5.80
C LEU A 134 1.77 9.21 -6.41
N VAL A 135 2.88 8.49 -6.60
CA VAL A 135 4.11 9.03 -7.20
C VAL A 135 3.95 9.15 -8.70
N ASN A 136 3.50 8.08 -9.34
CA ASN A 136 3.45 7.95 -10.80
C ASN A 136 2.18 8.48 -11.47
N LYS A 137 1.32 9.18 -10.71
CA LYS A 137 0.12 9.90 -11.17
C LYS A 137 -1.04 9.03 -11.67
N THR A 138 -0.99 7.71 -11.48
CA THR A 138 -2.11 6.85 -11.87
C THR A 138 -3.23 6.81 -10.83
N TYR A 139 -2.95 7.21 -9.58
CA TYR A 139 -3.92 7.17 -8.47
C TYR A 139 -5.31 7.71 -8.82
N PRO A 140 -5.48 8.95 -9.35
CA PRO A 140 -6.81 9.51 -9.55
C PRO A 140 -7.70 8.65 -10.47
N ARG A 141 -7.14 8.16 -11.59
CA ARG A 141 -7.89 7.33 -12.54
C ARG A 141 -8.20 5.95 -11.98
N LEU A 142 -7.25 5.31 -11.30
CA LEU A 142 -7.47 3.98 -10.73
C LEU A 142 -8.55 4.02 -9.63
N THR A 143 -8.55 5.05 -8.80
CA THR A 143 -9.59 5.27 -7.78
C THR A 143 -10.95 5.55 -8.40
N GLU A 144 -11.00 6.35 -9.48
CA GLU A 144 -12.24 6.55 -10.24
C GLU A 144 -12.81 5.23 -10.76
N LEU A 145 -11.97 4.37 -11.35
CA LEU A 145 -12.39 3.07 -11.90
C LEU A 145 -12.92 2.11 -10.82
N VAL A 146 -12.24 2.05 -9.67
CA VAL A 146 -12.69 1.28 -8.51
C VAL A 146 -14.05 1.75 -8.01
N ASN A 147 -14.28 3.07 -8.00
CA ASN A 147 -15.52 3.65 -7.48
C ASN A 147 -16.67 3.64 -8.49
N ALA A 148 -16.38 3.64 -9.80
CA ALA A 148 -17.37 3.64 -10.87
C ALA A 148 -18.01 2.26 -11.11
N GLY A 149 -17.33 1.20 -10.68
CA GLY A 149 -17.76 -0.18 -10.85
C GLY A 149 -18.77 -0.66 -9.81
N LYS A 150 -18.78 -1.97 -9.57
CA LYS A 150 -19.51 -2.53 -8.43
C LYS A 150 -18.82 -2.15 -7.11
N LYS A 151 -19.53 -2.33 -6.00
CA LYS A 151 -18.99 -2.09 -4.65
C LYS A 151 -17.71 -2.92 -4.43
N THR A 152 -16.57 -2.24 -4.49
CA THR A 152 -15.25 -2.85 -4.38
C THR A 152 -14.67 -2.61 -2.99
N THR A 153 -14.11 -3.64 -2.37
CA THR A 153 -13.28 -3.48 -1.17
C THR A 153 -11.88 -3.09 -1.61
N SER A 154 -11.54 -1.80 -1.47
CA SER A 154 -10.26 -1.26 -1.95
C SER A 154 -9.28 -1.06 -0.80
N ILE A 155 -8.07 -1.61 -0.95
CA ILE A 155 -6.98 -1.53 0.02
C ILE A 155 -5.78 -0.89 -0.65
N MET A 156 -5.29 0.22 -0.11
CA MET A 156 -3.97 0.72 -0.51
C MET A 156 -2.87 0.03 0.29
N VAL A 157 -1.84 -0.48 -0.39
CA VAL A 157 -0.80 -1.29 0.24
C VAL A 157 0.60 -0.73 -0.05
N GLY A 158 1.45 -0.75 0.97
CA GLY A 158 2.88 -0.55 0.83
C GLY A 158 3.44 0.67 1.58
N PRO A 159 4.77 0.78 1.69
CA PRO A 159 5.43 1.82 2.49
C PRO A 159 5.17 3.24 1.99
N THR A 160 4.80 3.40 0.72
CA THR A 160 4.52 4.70 0.10
C THR A 160 3.14 5.26 0.43
N VAL A 161 2.22 4.43 0.96
CA VAL A 161 0.85 4.84 1.29
C VAL A 161 0.86 5.95 2.34
N ILE A 162 0.15 7.05 2.05
CA ILE A 162 -0.05 8.17 2.97
C ILE A 162 -1.21 7.82 3.90
N MET A 163 -0.94 7.68 5.19
CA MET A 163 -1.94 7.24 6.19
C MET A 163 -2.88 8.39 6.58
N SER A 164 -3.76 8.78 5.65
CA SER A 164 -4.65 9.95 5.76
C SER A 164 -6.12 9.56 5.61
N ASP A 165 -7.00 10.23 6.34
CA ASP A 165 -8.45 10.09 6.21
C ASP A 165 -8.97 10.51 4.84
N LEU A 166 -8.23 11.35 4.11
CA LEU A 166 -8.56 11.75 2.74
C LEU A 166 -8.65 10.54 1.80
N LEU A 167 -7.70 9.61 1.88
CA LEU A 167 -7.73 8.41 1.02
C LEU A 167 -8.90 7.47 1.38
N LEU A 168 -9.34 7.46 2.65
CA LEU A 168 -10.55 6.71 3.04
C LEU A 168 -11.83 7.36 2.48
N LYS A 169 -11.87 8.70 2.48
CA LYS A 169 -12.96 9.48 1.89
C LYS A 169 -13.02 9.31 0.37
N ASP A 170 -11.88 9.10 -0.27
CA ASP A 170 -11.77 8.80 -1.71
C ASP A 170 -12.24 7.39 -2.09
N GLY A 171 -12.66 6.56 -1.12
CA GLY A 171 -13.31 5.27 -1.38
C GLY A 171 -12.52 4.05 -0.92
N HIS A 172 -11.29 4.22 -0.40
CA HIS A 172 -10.54 3.08 0.15
C HIS A 172 -11.13 2.59 1.47
N THR A 173 -11.33 1.28 1.57
CA THR A 173 -11.77 0.61 2.80
C THR A 173 -10.65 0.58 3.83
N GLU A 174 -9.41 0.41 3.39
CA GLU A 174 -8.24 0.32 4.27
C GLU A 174 -6.97 0.87 3.62
N LEU A 175 -6.12 1.48 4.45
CA LEU A 175 -4.74 1.81 4.14
C LEU A 175 -3.83 0.89 4.96
N ALA A 176 -2.99 0.13 4.29
CA ALA A 176 -1.99 -0.78 4.87
C ALA A 176 -0.58 -0.26 4.54
N GLY A 177 -0.12 0.69 5.34
CA GLY A 177 1.14 1.41 5.16
C GLY A 177 2.23 1.01 6.16
N ARG A 178 3.23 1.87 6.27
CA ARG A 178 4.32 1.73 7.25
C ARG A 178 4.69 3.05 7.89
N ILE A 179 5.19 2.97 9.11
CA ILE A 179 5.84 4.09 9.81
C ILE A 179 7.30 3.76 10.11
N VAL A 180 8.12 4.79 10.28
CA VAL A 180 9.51 4.62 10.76
C VAL A 180 9.46 4.24 12.24
N ALA A 181 9.98 3.06 12.58
CA ALA A 181 10.10 2.59 13.96
C ALA A 181 11.48 2.92 14.55
N ASP A 182 12.52 2.93 13.71
CA ASP A 182 13.89 3.28 14.08
C ASP A 182 14.49 4.16 12.99
N ILE A 183 14.78 5.42 13.35
CA ILE A 183 15.24 6.45 12.41
C ILE A 183 16.63 6.12 11.86
N GLU A 184 17.54 5.58 12.69
CA GLU A 184 18.91 5.30 12.25
C GLU A 184 18.94 4.08 11.34
N LYS A 185 18.18 3.02 11.67
CA LYS A 185 18.00 1.88 10.78
C LYS A 185 17.30 2.27 9.47
N ALA A 186 16.31 3.17 9.52
CA ALA A 186 15.64 3.66 8.31
C ALA A 186 16.60 4.45 7.41
N LYS A 187 17.39 5.36 7.99
CA LYS A 187 18.45 6.09 7.25
C LYS A 187 19.45 5.13 6.60
N PHE A 188 19.88 4.12 7.34
CA PHE A 188 20.81 3.10 6.82
C PHE A 188 20.17 2.31 5.68
N ALA A 189 18.96 1.80 5.86
CA ALA A 189 18.24 1.01 4.87
C ALA A 189 18.04 1.79 3.55
N VAL A 190 17.67 3.07 3.64
CA VAL A 190 17.48 3.94 2.46
C VAL A 190 18.82 4.26 1.77
N ARG A 191 19.90 4.50 2.52
CA ARG A 191 21.21 4.84 1.93
C ARG A 191 21.93 3.65 1.30
N ALA A 192 21.79 2.47 1.89
CA ALA A 192 22.53 1.28 1.49
C ALA A 192 21.78 0.42 0.45
N ASP A 193 20.60 0.85 -0.01
CA ASP A 193 19.61 0.02 -0.74
C ASP A 193 19.40 -1.35 -0.06
N ALA A 194 19.51 -1.38 1.27
CA ALA A 194 19.54 -2.60 2.06
C ALA A 194 18.10 -3.07 2.31
N ARG A 195 17.45 -3.62 1.28
CA ARG A 195 16.07 -4.13 1.32
C ARG A 195 15.85 -5.13 2.48
N GLN A 196 16.88 -5.86 2.88
CA GLN A 196 16.81 -6.83 3.99
C GLN A 196 16.62 -6.17 5.38
N THR A 197 17.11 -4.94 5.60
CA THR A 197 16.97 -4.24 6.89
C THR A 197 15.67 -3.42 6.99
N PHE A 198 14.94 -3.30 5.87
CA PHE A 198 13.66 -2.59 5.78
C PHE A 198 12.56 -3.18 6.67
N GLY A 199 12.69 -4.46 7.04
CA GLY A 199 11.78 -5.05 8.02
C GLY A 199 11.97 -4.42 9.40
N GLU A 200 13.19 -4.19 9.86
CA GLU A 200 13.50 -3.73 11.23
C GLU A 200 13.37 -2.24 11.43
N ALA A 201 13.58 -1.46 10.37
CA ALA A 201 13.49 -0.01 10.41
C ALA A 201 12.05 0.52 10.47
N PHE A 202 11.07 -0.30 10.05
CA PHE A 202 9.69 0.14 9.87
C PHE A 202 8.70 -0.76 10.59
N ALA A 203 7.66 -0.16 11.17
CA ALA A 203 6.49 -0.86 11.71
C ALA A 203 5.35 -0.83 10.69
N MET A 204 4.52 -1.87 10.69
CA MET A 204 3.29 -1.87 9.88
C MET A 204 2.27 -0.96 10.53
N ALA A 205 1.50 -0.25 9.72
CA ALA A 205 0.40 0.57 10.20
C ALA A 205 -0.84 0.33 9.36
N ARG A 206 -1.99 0.39 10.01
CA ARG A 206 -3.29 0.17 9.35
C ARG A 206 -4.25 1.25 9.76
N LEU A 207 -5.01 1.74 8.80
CA LEU A 207 -6.08 2.68 9.01
C LEU A 207 -7.28 2.21 8.19
N LYS A 208 -8.43 2.03 8.85
CA LYS A 208 -9.66 1.57 8.22
C LYS A 208 -10.68 2.70 8.19
N LYS A 209 -11.52 2.69 7.16
CA LYS A 209 -12.72 3.52 7.13
C LYS A 209 -13.60 3.16 8.32
N GLN A 210 -14.03 4.16 9.09
CA GLN A 210 -15.01 3.98 10.15
C GLN A 210 -16.40 4.04 9.50
N ASP A 211 -17.28 3.11 9.89
CA ASP A 211 -18.68 3.06 9.43
C ASP A 211 -19.54 4.16 10.08
#